data_AF-A0A1V5CPH4-F1
#
_entry.id   AF-A0A1V5CPH4-F1
#
_cell.length_a   1.000
_cell.length_b   1.000
_cell.length_c   1.000
_cell.angle_alpha   90.00
_cell.angle_beta   90.00
_cell.angle_gamma   90.00
#
_symmetry.space_group_name_H-M   'P 1'
#
loop_
_entity.id
_entity.type
_entity.pdbx_description
1 polymer ?
#
loop_
_entity_poly.entity_id
_entity_poly.type
_entity_poly.pdbx_seq_one_letter_code
_entity_poly.pdbx_strand_id
1 'polypeptide(L)'
;MNLDLECAVRSESLRDLIDKKDKKEKKDAANLITKVLGVLQEDGIYAFYLYLRAEGKQIHDNIEVESKRLLNTVFPDIAVNSDGCTVAKQIVSDANRTLLAKELLERMLVYARYHAKGLGDKP
;
A
#
# COMPACT_ATOMS: atom_id res chain seq x y z
N MET A 1 -6.11 -19.69 1.09
CA MET A 1 -6.11 -18.30 1.55
C MET A 1 -6.72 -17.44 0.46
N ASN A 2 -7.67 -16.56 0.78
CA ASN A 2 -8.26 -15.65 -0.20
C ASN A 2 -7.44 -14.35 -0.23
N LEU A 3 -6.63 -14.18 -1.28
CA LEU A 3 -5.72 -13.03 -1.41
C LEU A 3 -6.45 -11.70 -1.61
N ASP A 4 -7.62 -11.72 -2.24
CA ASP A 4 -8.44 -10.52 -2.44
C ASP A 4 -8.97 -9.99 -1.09
N LEU A 5 -9.48 -10.91 -0.25
CA LEU A 5 -9.90 -10.58 1.11
C LEU A 5 -8.73 -10.07 1.95
N GLU A 6 -7.55 -10.69 1.83
CA GLU A 6 -6.34 -10.24 2.54
C GLU A 6 -5.97 -8.81 2.14
N CYS A 7 -6.05 -8.45 0.85
CA CYS A 7 -5.82 -7.08 0.40
C CYS A 7 -6.80 -6.08 1.04
N ALA A 8 -8.08 -6.45 1.14
CA ALA A 8 -9.09 -5.63 1.80
C ALA A 8 -8.79 -5.46 3.30
N VAL A 9 -8.48 -6.54 4.02
CA VAL A 9 -8.15 -6.52 5.46
C VAL A 9 -6.94 -5.62 5.75
N ARG A 10 -5.88 -5.73 4.94
CA ARG A 10 -4.68 -4.87 5.10
C ARG A 10 -4.99 -3.39 4.91
N SER A 11 -5.95 -3.09 4.03
CA SER A 11 -6.39 -1.71 3.79
C SER A 11 -7.25 -1.11 4.92
N GLU A 12 -7.78 -1.92 5.84
CA GLU A 12 -8.56 -1.44 6.99
C GLU A 12 -7.71 -0.61 7.96
N SER A 13 -6.42 -0.96 8.10
CA SER A 13 -5.44 -0.16 8.89
C SER A 13 -5.39 1.30 8.41
N LEU A 14 -5.44 1.51 7.08
CA LEU A 14 -5.49 2.85 6.48
C LEU A 14 -6.83 3.54 6.75
N ARG A 15 -7.94 2.81 6.68
CA ARG A 15 -9.26 3.33 7.01
C ARG A 15 -9.30 3.89 8.43
N ASP A 16 -8.83 3.12 9.41
CA ASP A 16 -8.84 3.51 10.83
C ASP A 16 -7.95 4.71 11.11
N LEU A 17 -6.82 4.81 10.39
CA LEU A 17 -5.94 5.98 10.44
C LEU A 17 -6.64 7.21 9.87
N ILE A 18 -7.26 7.08 8.70
CA ILE A 18 -7.92 8.18 7.98
C ILE A 18 -9.17 8.65 8.72
N ASP A 19 -9.93 7.76 9.34
CA ASP A 19 -11.19 8.13 10.00
C ASP A 19 -11.00 9.07 11.19
N LYS A 20 -9.81 9.05 11.81
CA LYS A 20 -9.41 9.93 12.91
C LYS A 20 -8.96 11.32 12.47
N LYS A 21 -8.83 11.56 11.16
CA LYS A 21 -8.36 12.83 10.58
C LYS A 21 -9.51 13.82 10.35
N ASP A 22 -9.19 15.08 10.07
CA ASP A 22 -10.22 16.07 9.73
C ASP A 22 -10.80 15.86 8.31
N LYS A 23 -11.88 16.57 7.96
CA LYS A 23 -12.57 16.41 6.66
C LYS A 23 -11.67 16.72 5.45
N LYS A 24 -10.73 17.67 5.58
CA LYS A 24 -9.80 18.03 4.51
C LYS A 24 -8.75 16.94 4.35
N GLU A 25 -8.16 16.49 5.45
CA GLU A 25 -7.18 15.40 5.47
C GLU A 25 -7.77 14.08 4.93
N LYS A 26 -9.05 13.78 5.22
CA LYS A 26 -9.75 12.62 4.65
C LYS A 26 -9.81 12.68 3.11
N LYS A 27 -10.10 13.85 2.54
CA LYS A 27 -10.10 14.06 1.08
C LYS A 27 -8.68 13.99 0.50
N ASP A 28 -7.71 14.58 1.18
CA ASP A 28 -6.31 14.57 0.76
C ASP A 28 -5.72 13.14 0.78
N ALA A 29 -6.17 12.28 1.70
CA ALA A 29 -5.76 10.88 1.77
C ALA A 29 -6.11 10.11 0.48
N ALA A 30 -7.31 10.31 -0.09
CA ALA A 30 -7.69 9.66 -1.34
C ALA A 30 -6.81 10.09 -2.52
N ASN A 31 -6.43 11.38 -2.57
CA ASN A 31 -5.51 11.91 -3.58
C ASN A 31 -4.10 11.34 -3.41
N LEU A 32 -3.61 11.26 -2.17
CA LEU A 32 -2.32 10.66 -1.83
C LEU A 32 -2.27 9.19 -2.25
N ILE A 33 -3.27 8.38 -1.87
CA ILE A 33 -3.32 6.96 -2.26
C ILE A 33 -3.37 6.81 -3.79
N THR A 34 -4.07 7.71 -4.49
CA THR A 34 -4.10 7.71 -5.97
C THR A 34 -2.71 7.96 -6.55
N LYS A 35 -1.91 8.87 -5.98
CA LYS A 35 -0.53 9.11 -6.41
C LYS A 35 0.36 7.90 -6.17
N VAL A 36 0.27 7.30 -4.98
CA VAL A 36 1.02 6.08 -4.64
C VAL A 36 0.69 4.93 -5.59
N LEU A 37 -0.59 4.74 -5.90
CA LEU A 37 -1.05 3.74 -6.87
C LEU A 37 -0.48 4.01 -8.27
N GLY A 38 -0.46 5.28 -8.70
CA GLY A 38 0.13 5.67 -9.98
C GLY A 38 1.62 5.33 -10.07
N VAL A 39 2.41 5.64 -9.04
CA VAL A 39 3.84 5.27 -9.01
C VAL A 39 4.04 3.75 -9.09
N LEU A 40 3.23 2.96 -8.37
CA LEU A 40 3.31 1.50 -8.45
C LEU A 40 2.98 0.97 -9.85
N GLN A 41 1.96 1.55 -10.50
CA GLN A 41 1.49 1.12 -11.82
C GLN A 41 2.49 1.46 -12.93
N GLU A 42 3.03 2.68 -12.91
CA GLU A 42 3.90 3.20 -13.98
C GLU A 42 5.37 2.82 -13.75
N ASP A 43 5.87 2.96 -12.52
CA ASP A 43 7.32 2.86 -12.22
C ASP A 43 7.70 1.56 -11.48
N GLY A 44 6.70 0.81 -10.98
CA GLY A 44 6.89 -0.51 -10.36
C GLY A 44 7.23 -0.49 -8.86
N ILE A 45 7.52 -1.68 -8.33
CA ILE A 45 7.57 -1.93 -6.86
C ILE A 45 8.71 -1.18 -6.18
N TYR A 46 9.88 -1.10 -6.82
CA TYR A 46 11.01 -0.39 -6.22
C TYR A 46 10.74 1.11 -6.10
N ALA A 47 10.21 1.72 -7.18
CA ALA A 47 9.82 3.12 -7.18
C ALA A 47 8.70 3.41 -6.18
N PHE A 48 7.72 2.49 -6.04
CA PHE A 48 6.68 2.56 -5.02
C PHE A 48 7.26 2.73 -3.62
N TYR A 49 8.15 1.84 -3.16
CA TYR A 49 8.74 1.96 -1.82
C TYR A 49 9.68 3.16 -1.67
N LEU A 50 10.41 3.52 -2.73
CA LEU A 50 11.24 4.72 -2.73
C LEU A 50 10.38 5.99 -2.56
N TYR A 51 9.24 6.06 -3.24
CA TYR A 51 8.30 7.17 -3.16
C TYR A 51 7.65 7.30 -1.78
N LEU A 52 7.20 6.18 -1.19
CA LEU A 52 6.65 6.18 0.19
C LEU A 52 7.65 6.78 1.18
N ARG A 53 8.90 6.34 1.10
CA ARG A 53 9.98 6.82 1.97
C ARG A 53 10.29 8.31 1.77
N ALA A 54 10.18 8.81 0.55
CA ALA A 54 10.47 10.21 0.23
C ALA A 54 9.41 11.17 0.76
N GLU A 55 8.14 10.77 0.80
CA GLU A 55 7.04 11.63 1.28
C GLU A 55 6.99 11.76 2.81
N GLY A 56 7.37 10.72 3.55
CA GLY A 56 7.53 10.76 5.02
C GLY A 56 6.28 11.14 5.83
N LYS A 57 5.07 10.84 5.30
CA LYS A 57 3.81 11.07 6.03
C LYS A 57 3.31 9.77 6.64
N GLN A 58 2.58 9.87 7.75
CA GLN A 58 2.02 8.73 8.48
C GLN A 58 1.21 7.75 7.59
N ILE A 59 0.51 8.25 6.56
CA ILE A 59 -0.22 7.40 5.60
C ILE A 59 0.76 6.56 4.77
N HIS A 60 1.86 7.15 4.30
CA HIS A 60 2.88 6.42 3.53
C HIS A 60 3.58 5.36 4.37
N ASP A 61 3.90 5.68 5.64
CA ASP A 61 4.49 4.71 6.57
C ASP A 61 3.56 3.52 6.81
N ASN A 62 2.26 3.79 6.96
CA ASN A 62 1.25 2.73 7.12
C ASN A 62 1.11 1.89 5.85
N ILE A 63 1.11 2.51 4.66
CA ILE A 63 1.13 1.78 3.38
C ILE A 63 2.38 0.89 3.31
N GLU A 64 3.56 1.37 3.71
CA GLU A 64 4.79 0.56 3.72
C GLU A 64 4.66 -0.64 4.66
N VAL A 65 4.15 -0.44 5.88
CA VAL A 65 3.99 -1.53 6.85
C VAL A 65 3.02 -2.59 6.35
N GLU A 66 1.83 -2.19 5.87
CA GLU A 66 0.80 -3.15 5.46
C GLU A 66 1.13 -3.82 4.12
N SER A 67 1.80 -3.12 3.19
CA SER A 67 2.32 -3.74 1.96
C SER A 67 3.36 -4.82 2.26
N LYS A 68 4.32 -4.56 3.15
CA LYS A 68 5.30 -5.58 3.56
C LYS A 68 4.64 -6.78 4.23
N ARG A 69 3.64 -6.55 5.10
CA ARG A 69 2.86 -7.62 5.73
C ARG A 69 2.10 -8.47 4.71
N LEU A 70 1.42 -7.83 3.77
CA LEU A 70 0.71 -8.49 2.67
C LEU A 70 1.65 -9.37 1.85
N LEU A 71 2.82 -8.82 1.46
CA LEU A 71 3.81 -9.58 0.69
C LEU A 71 4.38 -10.74 1.49
N ASN A 72 4.63 -10.59 2.79
CA ASN A 72 5.17 -11.65 3.64
C ASN A 72 4.21 -12.83 3.80
N THR A 73 2.89 -12.57 3.71
CA THR A 73 1.87 -13.62 3.70
C THR A 73 1.96 -14.53 2.48
N VAL A 74 2.50 -14.03 1.36
CA VAL A 74 2.64 -14.77 0.09
C VAL A 74 4.07 -15.25 -0.14
N PHE A 75 5.05 -14.48 0.33
CA PHE A 75 6.48 -14.70 0.18
C PHE A 75 7.12 -14.69 1.58
N PRO A 76 7.01 -15.78 2.35
CA PRO A 76 7.46 -15.83 3.75
C PRO A 76 8.98 -15.73 3.92
N ASP A 77 9.73 -15.81 2.83
CA ASP A 77 11.18 -15.66 2.78
C ASP A 77 11.66 -14.21 2.64
N ILE A 78 10.76 -13.23 2.53
CA ILE A 78 11.14 -11.82 2.48
C ILE A 78 11.52 -11.28 3.87
N ALA A 79 12.43 -10.31 3.90
CA ALA A 79 12.85 -9.64 5.12
C ALA A 79 11.82 -8.59 5.56
N VAL A 80 10.64 -9.02 6.03
CA VAL A 80 9.50 -8.12 6.39
C VAL A 80 9.86 -7.00 7.37
N ASN A 81 10.82 -7.24 8.26
CA ASN A 81 11.30 -6.27 9.26
C ASN A 81 12.33 -5.27 8.70
N SER A 82 12.77 -5.42 7.45
CA SER A 82 13.63 -4.47 6.76
C SER A 82 12.83 -3.31 6.16
N ASP A 83 13.53 -2.31 5.62
CA ASP A 83 12.90 -1.22 4.89
C ASP A 83 12.26 -1.71 3.58
N GLY A 84 11.25 -0.98 3.10
CA GLY A 84 10.52 -1.30 1.87
C GLY A 84 11.41 -1.49 0.64
N CYS A 85 12.51 -0.74 0.50
CA CYS A 85 13.39 -0.88 -0.67
C CYS A 85 14.18 -2.19 -0.62
N THR A 86 14.54 -2.67 0.57
CA THR A 86 15.15 -4.00 0.74
C THR A 86 14.17 -5.12 0.39
N VAL A 87 12.92 -5.03 0.85
CA VAL A 87 11.85 -5.97 0.45
C VAL A 87 11.64 -5.94 -1.07
N ALA A 88 11.59 -4.75 -1.67
CA ALA A 88 11.43 -4.59 -3.11
C ALA A 88 12.52 -5.33 -3.89
N LYS A 89 13.80 -5.22 -3.48
CA LYS A 89 14.93 -5.91 -4.13
C LYS A 89 14.78 -7.43 -4.14
N GLN A 90 14.25 -8.01 -3.06
CA GLN A 90 14.00 -9.46 -2.97
C GLN A 90 12.83 -9.93 -3.84
N ILE A 91 11.85 -9.07 -4.07
CA ILE A 91 10.71 -9.36 -4.95
C ILE A 91 11.12 -9.24 -6.43
N VAL A 92 11.78 -8.14 -6.79
CA VAL A 92 12.12 -7.83 -8.20
C VAL A 92 13.18 -8.75 -8.80
N SER A 93 13.87 -9.55 -7.98
CA SER A 93 14.79 -10.58 -8.47
C SER A 93 14.09 -11.78 -9.13
N ASP A 94 12.77 -11.90 -8.99
CA ASP A 94 11.96 -12.94 -9.63
C ASP A 94 10.75 -12.30 -10.35
N ALA A 95 10.61 -12.56 -11.64
CA ALA A 95 9.57 -11.95 -12.47
C ALA A 95 8.14 -12.36 -12.04
N ASN A 96 7.94 -13.63 -11.64
CA ASN A 96 6.63 -14.12 -11.20
C ASN A 96 6.25 -13.48 -9.86
N ARG A 97 7.20 -13.39 -8.93
CA ARG A 97 6.99 -12.67 -7.67
C ARG A 97 6.68 -11.21 -7.92
N THR A 98 7.37 -10.58 -8.86
CA THR A 98 7.15 -9.18 -9.24
C THR A 98 5.73 -8.94 -9.73
N LEU A 99 5.25 -9.77 -10.68
CA LEU A 99 3.91 -9.62 -11.24
C LEU A 99 2.84 -9.81 -10.16
N LEU A 100 2.94 -10.88 -9.36
CA LEU A 100 1.98 -11.16 -8.30
C LEU A 100 2.00 -10.09 -7.19
N ALA A 101 3.19 -9.66 -6.77
CA ALA A 101 3.33 -8.60 -5.78
C ALA A 101 2.70 -7.28 -6.27
N LYS A 102 2.94 -6.91 -7.54
CA LYS A 102 2.35 -5.72 -8.14
C LYS A 102 0.82 -5.81 -8.11
N GLU A 103 0.24 -6.93 -8.54
CA GLU A 103 -1.22 -7.13 -8.55
C GLU A 103 -1.84 -7.01 -7.13
N LEU A 104 -1.21 -7.61 -6.13
CA LEU A 104 -1.69 -7.57 -4.74
C LEU A 104 -1.61 -6.17 -4.14
N LEU A 105 -0.49 -5.46 -4.37
CA LEU A 105 -0.32 -4.10 -3.88
C LEU A 105 -1.29 -3.13 -4.55
N GLU A 106 -1.52 -3.28 -5.86
CA GLU A 106 -2.54 -2.51 -6.58
C GLU A 106 -3.94 -2.75 -5.99
N ARG A 107 -4.32 -4.02 -5.78
CA ARG A 107 -5.61 -4.37 -5.19
C ARG A 107 -5.78 -3.79 -3.79
N MET A 108 -4.76 -3.90 -2.94
CA MET A 108 -4.75 -3.31 -1.58
C MET A 108 -4.94 -1.79 -1.62
N LEU A 109 -4.22 -1.09 -2.50
CA LEU A 109 -4.32 0.37 -2.66
C LEU A 109 -5.68 0.80 -3.22
N VAL A 110 -6.29 0.00 -4.10
CA VAL A 110 -7.67 0.23 -4.58
C VAL A 110 -8.66 0.18 -3.42
N TYR A 111 -8.59 -0.83 -2.55
CA TYR A 111 -9.45 -0.90 -1.36
C TYR A 111 -9.21 0.27 -0.41
N ALA A 112 -7.94 0.61 -0.15
CA ALA A 112 -7.58 1.76 0.68
C ALA A 112 -8.16 3.07 0.12
N ARG A 113 -8.12 3.25 -1.21
CA ARG A 113 -8.70 4.41 -1.88
C ARG A 113 -10.22 4.46 -1.73
N TYR A 114 -10.91 3.32 -1.80
CA TYR A 114 -12.35 3.27 -1.55
C TYR A 114 -12.70 3.64 -0.10
N HIS A 115 -11.94 3.16 0.88
CA HIS A 115 -12.10 3.59 2.26
C HIS A 115 -11.89 5.11 2.43
N ALA A 116 -10.83 5.66 1.86
CA ALA A 116 -10.54 7.09 1.95
C ALA A 116 -11.66 7.95 1.34
N LYS A 117 -12.14 7.59 0.14
CA LYS A 117 -13.27 8.30 -0.51
C LYS A 117 -14.55 8.21 0.30
N GLY A 118 -14.92 7.01 0.74
CA GLY A 118 -16.13 6.81 1.53
C GLY A 118 -16.13 7.57 2.86
N LEU A 119 -14.95 7.87 3.42
CA LEU A 119 -14.82 8.70 4.61
C LEU A 119 -14.82 10.21 4.30
N GLY A 120 -14.25 10.63 3.16
CA GLY A 120 -14.19 12.05 2.75
C GLY A 120 -15.51 12.59 2.17
N ASP A 121 -16.37 11.71 1.67
CA ASP A 121 -17.67 12.05 1.07
C ASP A 121 -18.84 11.98 2.09
N LYS A 122 -18.59 11.54 3.32
CA LYS A 122 -19.60 11.60 4.39
C LYS A 122 -19.95 13.07 4.70
N PRO A 123 -21.26 13.41 4.85
CA PRO A 123 -21.71 14.76 5.13
C PRO A 123 -21.06 15.35 6.39
#